data_AF-A0A7H1K9N2-F1
#
_entry.id   AF-A0A7H1K9N2-F1
#
_cell.length_a   1.000
_cell.length_b   1.000
_cell.length_c   1.000
_cell.angle_alpha   90.00
_cell.angle_beta   90.00
_cell.angle_gamma   90.00
#
_symmetry.space_group_name_H-M   'P 1'
#
loop_
_entity.id
_entity.type
_entity.pdbx_description
1 polymer ?
#
loop_
_entity_poly.entity_id
_entity_poly.type
_entity_poly.pdbx_seq_one_letter_code
_entity_poly.pdbx_strand_id
1 'polypeptide(L)'
;RPLFVVENDPSNPNNGSLVLKRHHLERLQEHKSLDTKMMSEDEKADIGFRSLVKDGVIEYLDAEEEETTMIIMTPDDLEEHRDMKAGHLPQISPDTNSRIKPPPNPSVNHYTHCEIHPSMILGVCAS
;
A
#
# COMPACT_ATOMS: atom_id res chain seq x y z
N ARG A 1 4.77 -3.56 11.71
CA ARG A 1 3.51 -3.93 11.03
C ARG A 1 3.71 -3.89 9.51
N PRO A 2 3.00 -4.73 8.73
CA PRO A 2 3.16 -4.75 7.28
C PRO A 2 2.49 -3.55 6.61
N LEU A 3 3.17 -2.91 5.67
CA LEU A 3 2.69 -1.77 4.88
C LEU A 3 3.01 -1.98 3.39
N PHE A 4 2.23 -1.36 2.50
CA PHE A 4 2.59 -1.29 1.09
C PHE A 4 3.70 -0.27 0.87
N VAL A 5 4.66 -0.61 0.02
CA VAL A 5 5.77 0.28 -0.35
C VAL A 5 5.33 1.23 -1.47
N VAL A 6 5.72 2.50 -1.36
CA VAL A 6 5.55 3.51 -2.40
C VAL A 6 6.85 3.65 -3.20
N GLU A 7 6.74 3.62 -4.52
CA GLU A 7 7.85 3.85 -5.43
C GLU A 7 8.30 5.31 -5.35
N ASN A 8 9.57 5.54 -5.06
CA ASN A 8 10.16 6.86 -4.87
C ASN A 8 11.37 7.12 -5.76
N ASP A 9 11.79 6.17 -6.61
CA ASP A 9 12.86 6.38 -7.57
C ASP A 9 12.41 7.41 -8.63
N PRO A 10 13.08 8.59 -8.72
CA PRO A 10 12.75 9.60 -9.73
C PRO A 10 12.89 9.11 -11.17
N SER A 11 13.65 8.03 -11.40
CA SER A 11 13.87 7.42 -12.71
C SER A 11 12.70 6.54 -13.14
N ASN A 12 11.92 6.06 -12.18
CA ASN A 12 10.79 5.17 -12.46
C ASN A 12 9.56 6.01 -12.86
N PRO A 13 8.90 5.70 -13.99
CA PRO A 13 7.67 6.40 -14.38
C PRO A 13 6.52 6.24 -13.37
N ASN A 14 6.59 5.25 -12.47
CA ASN A 14 5.60 5.03 -11.42
C ASN A 14 5.93 5.76 -10.11
N ASN A 15 6.90 6.68 -10.11
CA ASN A 15 7.24 7.49 -8.94
C ASN A 15 6.00 8.12 -8.28
N GLY A 16 5.90 8.01 -6.96
CA GLY A 16 4.75 8.45 -6.17
C GLY A 16 3.54 7.52 -6.23
N SER A 17 3.69 6.28 -6.75
CA SER A 17 2.62 5.28 -6.80
C SER A 17 3.01 4.01 -6.04
N LEU A 18 2.04 3.15 -5.74
CA LEU A 18 2.32 1.88 -5.08
C LEU A 18 3.19 0.97 -5.95
N VAL A 19 4.11 0.24 -5.31
CA VAL A 19 4.86 -0.86 -5.95
C VAL A 19 3.91 -2.03 -6.29
N LEU A 20 2.81 -2.17 -5.55
CA LEU A 20 1.77 -3.15 -5.81
C LEU A 20 1.12 -2.93 -7.19
N LYS A 21 1.25 -3.92 -8.06
CA LYS A 21 0.63 -3.96 -9.39
C LYS A 21 -0.41 -5.07 -9.49
N ARG A 22 -1.29 -4.95 -10.49
CA ARG A 22 -2.38 -5.91 -10.74
C ARG A 22 -1.91 -7.36 -10.88
N HIS A 23 -0.76 -7.59 -11.53
CA HIS A 23 -0.22 -8.94 -11.71
C HIS A 23 0.14 -9.64 -10.39
N HIS A 24 0.50 -8.90 -9.32
CA HIS A 24 0.70 -9.48 -7.99
C HIS A 24 -0.61 -10.06 -7.44
N LEU A 25 -1.73 -9.36 -7.66
CA LEU A 25 -3.06 -9.82 -7.22
C LEU A 25 -3.52 -11.06 -8.00
N GLU A 26 -3.26 -11.09 -9.30
CA GLU A 26 -3.57 -12.24 -10.16
C GLU A 26 -2.81 -13.49 -9.68
N ARG A 27 -1.50 -13.37 -9.41
CA ARG A 27 -0.68 -14.44 -8.80
C ARG A 27 -1.26 -14.90 -7.46
N LEU A 28 -1.64 -13.99 -6.57
CA LEU A 28 -2.24 -14.33 -5.27
C LEU A 28 -3.58 -15.08 -5.41
N GLN A 29 -4.38 -14.73 -6.41
CA GLN A 29 -5.66 -15.37 -6.67
C GLN A 29 -5.48 -16.80 -7.19
N GLU A 30 -4.51 -17.02 -8.07
CA GLU A 30 -4.12 -18.36 -8.53
C GLU A 30 -3.65 -19.24 -7.37
N HIS A 31 -2.80 -18.67 -6.51
CA HIS A 31 -2.27 -19.32 -5.32
C HIS A 31 -3.34 -19.79 -4.32
N LYS A 32 -4.48 -19.09 -4.24
CA LYS A 32 -5.59 -19.45 -3.33
C LYS A 32 -6.17 -20.83 -3.63
N SER A 33 -6.05 -21.29 -4.87
CA SER A 33 -6.56 -22.57 -5.37
C SER A 33 -5.53 -23.70 -5.36
N LEU A 34 -4.27 -23.43 -5.01
CA LEU A 34 -3.20 -24.42 -5.00
C LEU A 34 -3.24 -25.26 -3.72
N ASP A 35 -3.11 -26.59 -3.85
CA ASP A 35 -2.91 -27.47 -2.69
C ASP A 35 -1.41 -27.48 -2.32
N THR A 36 -1.07 -26.75 -1.27
CA THR A 36 0.33 -26.56 -0.81
C THR A 36 0.85 -27.70 0.06
N LYS A 37 0.05 -28.76 0.30
CA LYS A 37 0.40 -29.85 1.23
C LYS A 37 1.62 -30.68 0.80
N MET A 38 1.87 -30.79 -0.50
CA MET A 38 2.95 -31.59 -1.07
C MET A 38 4.20 -30.77 -1.44
N MET A 39 4.19 -29.47 -1.16
CA MET A 39 5.26 -28.55 -1.56
C MET A 39 6.36 -28.48 -0.50
N SER A 40 7.60 -28.23 -0.94
CA SER A 40 8.71 -27.91 -0.05
C SER A 40 8.46 -26.60 0.71
N GLU A 41 9.12 -26.40 1.85
CA GLU A 41 9.04 -25.16 2.62
C GLU A 41 9.49 -23.94 1.81
N ASP A 42 10.49 -24.11 0.92
CA ASP A 42 10.96 -23.05 0.02
C ASP A 42 9.90 -22.68 -1.02
N GLU A 43 9.22 -23.67 -1.61
CA GLU A 43 8.16 -23.43 -2.59
C GLU A 43 6.92 -22.78 -1.95
N LYS A 44 6.65 -23.10 -0.68
CA LYS A 44 5.60 -22.41 0.10
C LYS A 44 5.95 -20.96 0.40
N ALA A 45 7.23 -20.62 0.50
CA ALA A 45 7.66 -19.24 0.74
C ALA A 45 7.43 -18.33 -0.49
N ASP A 46 7.41 -18.91 -1.70
CA ASP A 46 7.09 -18.22 -2.95
C ASP A 46 5.58 -18.09 -3.21
N ILE A 47 4.75 -18.51 -2.25
CA ILE A 47 3.28 -18.48 -2.34
C ILE A 47 2.69 -17.50 -1.34
N GLY A 48 1.65 -16.79 -1.78
CA GLY A 48 0.86 -15.90 -0.93
C GLY A 48 1.62 -14.67 -0.45
N PHE A 49 1.37 -14.29 0.81
CA PHE A 49 1.89 -13.06 1.42
C PHE A 49 3.42 -13.00 1.48
N ARG A 50 4.08 -14.14 1.74
CA ARG A 50 5.55 -14.21 1.83
C ARG A 50 6.23 -13.84 0.52
N SER A 51 5.62 -14.21 -0.63
CA SER A 51 6.09 -13.76 -1.94
C SER A 51 6.05 -12.25 -2.08
N LEU A 52 5.01 -11.58 -1.57
CA LEU A 52 4.89 -10.12 -1.67
C LEU A 52 5.97 -9.39 -0.87
N VAL A 53 6.34 -9.95 0.28
CA VAL A 53 7.44 -9.42 1.09
C VAL A 53 8.78 -9.62 0.38
N LYS A 54 9.00 -10.81 -0.21
CA LYS A 54 10.20 -11.10 -1.01
C LYS A 54 10.31 -10.23 -2.26
N ASP A 55 9.18 -9.93 -2.90
CA ASP A 55 9.08 -9.07 -4.08
C ASP A 55 9.20 -7.57 -3.73
N GLY A 56 9.34 -7.21 -2.44
CA GLY A 56 9.48 -5.82 -1.98
C GLY A 56 8.19 -4.99 -2.10
N VAL A 57 7.05 -5.64 -2.29
CA VAL A 57 5.74 -4.98 -2.39
C VAL A 57 5.23 -4.58 -1.01
N ILE A 58 5.54 -5.39 -0.02
CA ILE A 58 5.17 -5.19 1.38
C ILE A 58 6.43 -5.18 2.24
N GLU A 59 6.53 -4.19 3.11
CA GLU A 59 7.61 -4.06 4.08
C GLU A 59 7.05 -4.13 5.50
N TYR A 60 7.79 -4.78 6.41
CA TYR A 60 7.47 -4.77 7.83
C TYR A 60 8.21 -3.61 8.48
N LEU A 61 7.46 -2.59 8.93
CA LEU A 61 8.04 -1.48 9.69
C LEU A 61 7.99 -1.76 11.18
N ASP A 62 9.08 -1.52 11.90
CA ASP A 62 9.03 -1.46 13.35
C ASP A 62 8.65 -0.07 13.89
N ALA A 63 8.55 0.06 15.21
CA ALA A 63 8.12 1.31 15.84
C ALA A 63 9.14 2.44 15.73
N GLU A 64 10.44 2.12 15.64
CA GLU A 64 11.51 3.12 15.51
C GLU A 64 11.51 3.68 14.08
N GLU A 65 11.37 2.81 13.08
CA GLU A 65 11.27 3.20 11.67
C GLU A 65 10.03 4.07 11.40
N GLU A 66 8.90 3.76 12.06
CA GLU A 66 7.67 4.53 11.96
C GLU A 66 7.82 6.02 12.34
N GLU A 67 8.80 6.39 13.18
CA GLU A 67 9.05 7.79 13.56
C GLU A 67 9.65 8.63 12.42
N THR A 68 10.26 7.97 11.43
CA THR A 68 10.98 8.64 10.31
C THR A 68 10.30 8.44 8.96
N THR A 69 9.28 7.59 8.89
CA THR A 69 8.58 7.26 7.65
C THR A 69 7.33 8.12 7.46
N MET A 70 6.97 8.34 6.19
CA MET A 70 5.74 9.04 5.82
C MET A 70 4.74 8.02 5.30
N ILE A 71 3.66 7.82 6.06
CA ILE A 71 2.63 6.81 5.79
C ILE A 71 1.33 7.49 5.36
N ILE A 72 0.75 7.03 4.26
CA ILE A 72 -0.57 7.44 3.80
C ILE A 72 -1.62 6.39 4.11
N MET A 73 -2.86 6.82 4.36
CA MET A 73 -3.92 5.94 4.89
C MET A 73 -4.66 5.15 3.81
N THR A 74 -4.80 5.71 2.61
CA THR A 74 -5.50 5.06 1.49
C THR A 74 -4.76 5.31 0.18
N PRO A 75 -4.86 4.40 -0.80
CA PRO A 75 -4.27 4.60 -2.12
C PRO A 75 -4.89 5.80 -2.86
N ASP A 76 -6.17 6.08 -2.64
CA ASP A 76 -6.86 7.21 -3.26
C ASP A 76 -6.26 8.56 -2.79
N ASP A 77 -5.92 8.67 -1.50
CA ASP A 77 -5.27 9.87 -0.96
C ASP A 77 -3.86 10.05 -1.56
N LEU A 78 -3.17 8.95 -1.89
CA LEU A 78 -1.85 8.99 -2.53
C LEU A 78 -1.93 9.53 -3.96
N GLU A 79 -2.93 9.07 -4.71
CA GLU A 79 -3.21 9.58 -6.05
C GLU A 79 -3.58 11.07 -6.02
N GLU A 80 -4.42 11.49 -5.08
CA GLU A 80 -4.77 12.90 -4.89
C GLU A 80 -3.55 13.78 -4.56
N HIS A 81 -2.62 13.27 -3.73
CA HIS A 81 -1.36 13.97 -3.44
C HIS A 81 -0.47 14.10 -4.69
N ARG A 82 -0.35 13.03 -5.48
CA ARG A 82 0.39 13.01 -6.74
C ARG A 82 -0.20 13.99 -7.76
N ASP A 83 -1.52 14.01 -7.87
CA ASP A 83 -2.25 14.90 -8.78
C ASP A 83 -2.10 16.37 -8.36
N MET A 84 -2.19 16.66 -7.06
CA MET A 84 -1.91 17.99 -6.51
C MET A 84 -0.48 18.45 -6.82
N LYS A 85 0.52 17.57 -6.66
CA LYS A 85 1.92 17.83 -7.01
C LYS A 85 2.11 18.12 -8.50
N ALA A 86 1.30 17.50 -9.37
CA ALA A 86 1.27 17.77 -10.80
C ALA A 86 0.48 19.04 -11.17
N GLY A 87 -0.10 19.75 -10.19
CA GLY A 87 -0.85 20.99 -10.40
C GLY A 87 -2.34 20.79 -10.74
N HIS A 88 -2.86 19.58 -10.59
CA HIS A 88 -4.30 19.31 -10.73
C HIS A 88 -5.05 19.72 -9.46
N LEU A 89 -6.26 20.24 -9.65
CA LEU A 89 -7.12 20.58 -8.52
C LEU A 89 -7.72 19.32 -7.91
N PRO A 90 -7.81 19.25 -6.57
CA PRO A 90 -8.47 18.12 -5.90
C PRO A 90 -9.93 18.04 -6.35
N GLN A 91 -10.34 16.86 -6.78
CA GLN A 91 -11.73 16.58 -7.15
C GLN A 91 -12.56 16.49 -5.87
N ILE A 92 -13.55 17.37 -5.74
CA ILE A 92 -14.51 17.26 -4.63
C ILE A 92 -15.46 16.12 -5.00
N SER A 93 -15.52 15.07 -4.16
CA SER A 93 -16.48 13.99 -4.35
C SER A 93 -17.90 14.56 -4.38
N PRO A 94 -18.73 14.24 -5.39
CA PRO A 94 -20.11 14.70 -5.45
C PRO A 94 -21.02 13.98 -4.44
N ASP A 95 -20.52 12.93 -3.78
CA ASP A 95 -21.26 12.13 -2.82
C ASP A 95 -21.25 12.75 -1.42
N THR A 96 -22.38 13.32 -1.03
CA THR A 96 -22.61 13.95 0.28
C THR A 96 -22.51 12.95 1.45
N ASN A 97 -22.65 11.64 1.21
CA ASN A 97 -22.56 10.62 2.25
C ASN A 97 -21.13 10.08 2.43
N SER A 98 -20.19 10.53 1.62
CA SER A 98 -18.80 10.10 1.72
C SER A 98 -18.13 10.65 2.98
N ARG A 99 -17.12 9.92 3.47
CA ARG A 99 -16.30 10.39 4.59
C ARG A 99 -15.64 11.72 4.20
N ILE A 100 -15.72 12.71 5.09
CA ILE A 100 -15.01 13.98 4.90
C ILE A 100 -13.50 13.71 4.98
N LYS A 101 -12.81 13.97 3.86
CA LYS A 101 -11.35 13.86 3.76
C LYS A 101 -10.69 15.23 3.94
N PRO A 102 -9.61 15.34 4.73
CA PRO A 102 -8.81 16.56 4.74
C PRO A 102 -8.16 16.76 3.37
N PRO A 103 -7.92 18.01 2.93
CA PRO A 103 -7.22 18.25 1.67
C PRO A 103 -5.78 17.70 1.76
N PRO A 104 -5.18 17.26 0.62
CA PRO A 104 -3.81 16.77 0.61
C PRO A 104 -2.85 17.85 1.10
N ASN A 105 -1.84 17.46 1.88
CA ASN A 105 -0.91 18.42 2.48
C ASN A 105 0.19 18.83 1.47
N PRO A 106 0.27 20.11 1.08
CA PRO A 106 1.26 20.57 0.10
C PRO A 106 2.70 20.57 0.62
N SER A 107 2.91 20.55 1.94
CA SER A 107 4.26 20.53 2.52
C SER A 107 4.92 19.15 2.46
N VAL A 108 4.14 18.08 2.27
CA VAL A 108 4.66 16.72 2.18
C VAL A 108 5.28 16.50 0.80
N ASN A 109 6.55 16.10 0.78
CA ASN A 109 7.27 15.93 -0.47
C ASN A 109 6.95 14.63 -1.19
N HIS A 110 7.04 13.53 -0.46
CA HIS A 110 6.75 12.18 -0.94
C HIS A 110 6.29 11.32 0.25
N TYR A 111 5.53 10.27 -0.03
CA TYR A 111 5.17 9.24 0.93
C TYR A 111 6.05 8.01 0.72
N THR A 112 6.46 7.37 1.80
CA THR A 112 7.29 6.16 1.75
C THR A 112 6.45 4.89 1.72
N HIS A 113 5.30 4.92 2.41
CA HIS A 113 4.47 3.74 2.65
C HIS A 113 2.99 4.08 2.59
N CYS A 114 2.17 3.08 2.30
CA CYS A 114 0.71 3.16 2.36
C CYS A 114 0.17 2.06 3.29
N GLU A 115 -0.79 2.43 4.13
CA GLU A 115 -1.56 1.50 4.96
C GLU A 115 -2.25 0.45 4.10
N ILE A 116 -2.27 -0.80 4.56
CA ILE A 116 -2.98 -1.89 3.85
C ILE A 116 -4.49 -1.66 3.94
N HIS A 117 -4.98 -1.40 5.15
CA HIS A 117 -6.34 -0.97 5.39
C HIS A 117 -6.47 -0.35 6.80
N PRO A 118 -7.11 0.83 6.97
CA PRO A 118 -7.20 1.48 8.27
C PRO A 118 -7.83 0.63 9.39
N SER A 119 -8.74 -0.30 9.05
CA SER A 119 -9.33 -1.22 10.04
C SER A 119 -8.34 -2.18 10.68
N MET A 120 -7.14 -2.38 10.10
CA MET A 120 -6.09 -3.23 10.68
C MET A 120 -5.49 -2.64 11.98
N ILE A 121 -5.84 -1.39 12.31
CA ILE A 121 -5.51 -0.78 13.62
C ILE A 121 -6.37 -1.34 14.76
N LEU A 122 -7.51 -1.95 14.44
CA LEU A 122 -8.44 -2.47 15.44
C LEU A 122 -7.90 -3.77 16.04
N GLY A 123 -8.04 -3.90 17.36
CA GLY A 123 -7.71 -5.13 18.07
C GLY A 123 -8.75 -6.23 17.85
N VAL A 124 -8.39 -7.47 18.19
CA VAL A 124 -9.17 -8.69 17.93
C VAL A 124 -10.63 -8.62 18.43
N CYS A 125 -10.89 -7.96 19.56
CA CYS A 125 -12.25 -7.88 20.11
C CYS A 125 -13.15 -6.86 19.38
N ALA A 126 -12.57 -5.95 18.59
CA ALA A 126 -13.26 -4.87 17.90
C ALA A 126 -13.27 -5.03 16.37
N SER A 127 -12.51 -6.00 15.84
CA SER A 127 -12.43 -6.32 14.41
C SER A 127 -13.62 -7.11 13.89
#